data_AF-A0AAU3FW20-F1
#
_entry.id   AF-A0AAU3FW20-F1
#
_cell.length_a   1.000
_cell.length_b   1.000
_cell.length_c   1.000
_cell.angle_alpha   90.00
_cell.angle_beta   90.00
_cell.angle_gamma   90.00
#
_symmetry.space_group_name_H-M   'P 1'
#
loop_
_entity.id
_entity.type
_entity.pdbx_description
1 polymer ?
#
loop_
_entity_poly.entity_id
_entity_poly.type
_entity_poly.pdbx_seq_one_letter_code
_entity_poly.pdbx_strand_id
1 'polypeptide(L)'
;MIIVAGAIYSHVEHKSATDSVWWAVVTASTVGYGDISPTTGAGRALAALLISTMVLLVIPLITAHFASQLIVDDDAFEHAEQEELKADVRRMRALLEELAARHGIVLPAEPAPSPAPPRAAARRGRGRRLG
;
A
#
# COMPACT_ATOMS: atom_id res chain seq x y z
N MET A 1 -23.47 -5.39 -3.08
CA MET A 1 -23.26 -6.05 -1.77
C MET A 1 -24.33 -5.71 -0.76
N ILE A 2 -24.62 -4.43 -0.48
CA ILE A 2 -25.67 -4.03 0.48
C ILE A 2 -27.05 -4.59 0.11
N ILE A 3 -27.50 -4.42 -1.13
CA ILE A 3 -28.80 -4.93 -1.59
C ILE A 3 -28.87 -6.47 -1.51
N VAL A 4 -27.77 -7.15 -1.87
CA VAL A 4 -27.68 -8.62 -1.82
C VAL A 4 -27.74 -9.11 -0.37
N ALA A 5 -26.94 -8.52 0.53
CA ALA A 5 -26.94 -8.86 1.95
C ALA A 5 -28.31 -8.55 2.59
N GLY A 6 -28.93 -7.42 2.26
CA GLY A 6 -30.27 -7.07 2.71
C GLY A 6 -31.35 -8.02 2.20
N ALA A 7 -31.27 -8.47 0.94
CA ALA A 7 -32.22 -9.44 0.39
C ALA A 7 -32.10 -10.82 1.06
N ILE A 8 -30.87 -11.31 1.28
CA ILE A 8 -30.63 -12.57 1.98
C ILE A 8 -31.08 -12.44 3.45
N TYR A 9 -30.78 -11.32 4.10
CA TYR A 9 -31.20 -11.05 5.48
C TYR A 9 -32.72 -11.04 5.63
N SER A 10 -33.44 -10.39 4.71
CA SER A 10 -34.90 -10.37 4.70
C SER A 10 -35.48 -11.78 4.62
N HIS A 11 -34.88 -12.65 3.81
CA HIS A 11 -35.32 -14.04 3.67
C HIS A 11 -35.07 -14.87 4.94
N VAL A 12 -33.91 -14.73 5.59
CA VAL A 12 -33.53 -15.56 6.75
C VAL A 12 -34.08 -15.07 8.09
N GLU A 13 -34.32 -13.76 8.24
CA GLU A 13 -34.87 -13.15 9.47
C GLU A 13 -36.36 -12.78 9.34
N HIS A 14 -36.98 -13.01 8.18
CA HIS A 14 -38.38 -12.63 7.89
C HIS A 14 -38.70 -11.16 8.19
N LYS A 15 -37.74 -10.26 7.97
CA LYS A 15 -37.87 -8.80 8.15
C LYS A 15 -38.31 -8.13 6.87
N SER A 16 -38.91 -6.94 6.98
CA SER A 16 -39.27 -6.13 5.82
C SER A 16 -38.03 -5.82 4.97
N ALA A 17 -38.20 -5.67 3.66
CA ALA A 17 -37.09 -5.39 2.75
C ALA A 17 -36.39 -4.07 3.11
N THR A 18 -37.16 -3.05 3.49
CA THR A 18 -36.66 -1.74 3.91
C THR A 18 -35.78 -1.84 5.15
N ASP A 19 -36.24 -2.56 6.18
CA ASP A 19 -35.48 -2.79 7.42
C ASP A 19 -34.21 -3.59 7.17
N SER A 20 -34.27 -4.55 6.25
CA SER A 20 -33.14 -5.42 5.92
C SER A 20 -32.06 -4.68 5.14
N VAL A 21 -32.46 -3.78 4.24
CA VAL A 21 -31.53 -2.87 3.55
C VAL A 21 -30.95 -1.87 4.55
N TRP A 22 -31.76 -1.30 5.44
CA TRP A 22 -31.30 -0.42 6.51
C TRP A 22 -30.23 -1.08 7.38
N TRP A 23 -30.50 -2.30 7.88
CA TRP A 23 -29.55 -3.09 8.63
C TRP A 23 -28.24 -3.31 7.86
N ALA A 24 -28.33 -3.67 6.57
CA ALA A 24 -27.17 -3.89 5.73
C ALA A 24 -26.35 -2.61 5.52
N VAL A 25 -26.99 -1.45 5.38
CA VAL A 25 -26.32 -0.14 5.27
C VAL A 25 -25.60 0.22 6.57
N VAL A 26 -26.29 0.13 7.71
CA VAL A 26 -25.74 0.48 9.04
C VAL A 26 -24.58 -0.44 9.43
N THR A 27 -24.67 -1.72 9.06
CA THR A 27 -23.62 -2.70 9.31
C THR A 27 -22.44 -2.51 8.36
N ALA A 28 -22.70 -2.33 7.06
CA ALA A 28 -21.63 -2.14 6.05
C ALA A 28 -20.87 -0.82 6.24
N SER A 29 -21.54 0.22 6.71
CA SER A 29 -20.91 1.50 7.10
C SER A 29 -20.17 1.43 8.44
N THR A 30 -20.20 0.29 9.13
CA THR A 30 -19.59 0.07 10.46
C THR A 30 -20.16 0.95 11.59
N VAL A 31 -21.30 1.62 11.36
CA VAL A 31 -21.97 2.47 12.36
C VAL A 31 -22.60 1.62 13.47
N GLY A 32 -23.33 0.57 13.09
CA GLY A 32 -23.83 -0.44 14.03
C GLY A 32 -24.76 0.08 15.14
N TYR A 33 -25.85 0.78 14.80
CA TYR A 33 -26.82 1.29 15.80
C TYR A 33 -27.40 0.21 16.72
N GLY A 34 -27.52 -1.03 16.23
CA GLY A 34 -28.01 -2.18 17.02
C GLY A 34 -29.53 -2.22 17.21
N ASP A 35 -30.26 -1.29 16.59
CA ASP A 35 -31.72 -1.25 16.49
C ASP A 35 -32.29 -2.50 15.79
N ILE A 36 -31.59 -2.97 14.76
CA ILE A 36 -31.90 -4.21 14.05
C ILE A 36 -30.65 -5.10 14.09
N SER A 37 -30.83 -6.37 14.48
CA SER A 37 -29.74 -7.34 14.55
C SER A 37 -30.22 -8.76 14.24
N PRO A 38 -29.34 -9.61 13.67
CA PRO A 38 -29.69 -10.99 13.34
C PRO A 38 -29.93 -11.81 14.62
N THR A 39 -31.08 -12.46 14.66
CA THR A 39 -31.48 -13.33 15.78
C THR A 39 -31.29 -14.80 15.43
N THR A 40 -31.31 -15.16 14.15
CA THR A 40 -31.14 -16.52 13.67
C THR A 40 -29.66 -16.90 13.51
N GLY A 41 -29.36 -18.19 13.58
CA GLY A 41 -27.99 -18.69 13.33
C GLY A 41 -27.50 -18.35 11.91
N ALA A 42 -28.37 -18.46 10.91
CA ALA A 42 -28.05 -18.12 9.53
C ALA A 42 -27.83 -16.61 9.34
N GLY A 43 -28.68 -15.77 9.93
CA GLY A 43 -28.51 -14.32 9.92
C GLY A 43 -27.20 -13.87 10.59
N ARG A 44 -26.79 -14.53 11.68
CA ARG A 44 -25.51 -14.26 12.34
C ARG A 44 -24.31 -14.65 11.48
N ALA A 45 -24.39 -15.78 10.77
CA ALA A 45 -23.35 -16.18 9.83
C ALA A 45 -23.23 -15.19 8.65
N LEU A 46 -24.37 -14.73 8.11
CA LEU A 46 -24.40 -13.69 7.09
C LEU A 46 -23.79 -12.37 7.59
N ALA A 47 -24.12 -11.96 8.81
CA ALA A 47 -23.58 -10.76 9.42
C ALA A 47 -22.06 -10.85 9.61
N ALA A 48 -21.56 -12.00 10.08
CA ALA A 48 -20.12 -12.24 10.18
C ALA A 48 -19.42 -12.11 8.82
N LEU A 49 -19.99 -12.71 7.76
CA LEU A 49 -19.45 -12.60 6.41
C LEU A 49 -19.44 -11.15 5.90
N LEU A 50 -20.54 -10.41 6.11
CA LEU A 50 -20.65 -9.01 5.71
C LEU A 50 -19.58 -8.15 6.40
N ILE A 51 -19.44 -8.31 7.72
CA ILE A 51 -18.46 -7.56 8.52
C ILE A 51 -17.03 -7.92 8.10
N SER A 52 -16.70 -9.21 7.97
CA SER A 52 -15.37 -9.65 7.52
C SER A 52 -15.03 -9.11 6.13
N THR A 53 -16.00 -9.08 5.21
CA THR A 53 -15.79 -8.53 3.87
C THR A 53 -15.49 -7.03 3.92
N MET A 54 -16.19 -6.26 4.75
CA MET A 54 -15.91 -4.83 4.89
C MET A 54 -14.51 -4.57 5.44
N VAL A 55 -14.14 -5.25 6.52
CA VAL A 55 -12.86 -5.02 7.22
C VAL A 55 -11.67 -5.55 6.44
N LEU A 56 -11.78 -6.72 5.81
CA LEU A 56 -10.64 -7.38 5.17
C LEU A 56 -10.47 -7.02 3.69
N LEU A 57 -11.54 -6.61 3.00
CA LEU A 57 -11.49 -6.35 1.55
C LEU A 57 -11.79 -4.89 1.23
N VAL A 58 -12.94 -4.37 1.66
CA VAL A 58 -13.42 -3.05 1.19
C VAL A 58 -12.59 -1.90 1.77
N ILE A 59 -12.43 -1.86 3.10
CA ILE A 59 -11.67 -0.79 3.76
C ILE A 59 -10.20 -0.77 3.26
N PRO A 60 -9.46 -1.90 3.23
CA PRO A 60 -8.08 -1.88 2.73
C PRO A 60 -7.97 -1.51 1.26
N LEU A 61 -8.92 -1.91 0.41
CA LEU A 61 -8.89 -1.57 -1.01
C LEU A 61 -9.08 -0.05 -1.23
N ILE A 62 -10.02 0.56 -0.50
CA ILE A 62 -10.23 2.02 -0.54
C ILE A 62 -8.98 2.73 -0.03
N THR A 63 -8.45 2.32 1.12
CA THR A 63 -7.21 2.89 1.68
C THR A 63 -6.03 2.77 0.72
N ALA A 64 -5.84 1.59 0.10
CA ALA A 64 -4.77 1.36 -0.87
C ALA A 64 -4.93 2.24 -2.11
N HIS A 65 -6.16 2.42 -2.60
CA HIS A 65 -6.44 3.31 -3.73
C HIS A 65 -6.03 4.76 -3.42
N PHE A 66 -6.44 5.30 -2.27
CA PHE A 66 -6.03 6.65 -1.88
C PHE A 66 -4.53 6.75 -1.59
N ALA A 67 -3.94 5.76 -0.92
CA ALA A 67 -2.51 5.72 -0.66
C ALA A 67 -1.71 5.74 -1.98
N SER A 68 -2.14 5.00 -3.00
CA SER A 68 -1.46 5.01 -4.31
C SER A 68 -1.51 6.35 -5.05
N GLN A 69 -2.48 7.22 -4.73
CA GLN A 69 -2.54 8.56 -5.30
C GLN A 69 -1.68 9.56 -4.53
N LEU A 70 -1.39 9.29 -3.25
CA LEU A 70 -0.66 10.19 -2.38
C LEU A 70 0.83 9.85 -2.29
N ILE A 71 1.18 8.59 -2.51
CA ILE A 71 2.58 8.15 -2.61
C ILE A 71 3.13 8.70 -3.93
N VAL A 72 4.00 9.71 -3.81
CA VAL A 72 4.92 10.09 -4.90
C VAL A 72 5.97 9.00 -4.96
N ASP A 73 6.13 8.38 -6.13
CA ASP A 73 7.11 7.32 -6.34
C ASP A 73 8.50 7.97 -6.49
N ASP A 74 9.19 8.17 -5.37
CA ASP A 74 10.55 8.73 -5.34
C ASP A 74 11.57 7.80 -6.04
N ASP A 75 11.25 6.51 -6.18
CA ASP A 75 12.12 5.50 -6.80
C ASP A 75 11.90 5.33 -8.32
N ALA A 76 10.79 5.83 -8.87
CA ALA A 76 10.48 5.69 -10.31
C ALA A 76 11.43 6.46 -11.23
N PHE A 77 12.15 7.45 -10.71
CA PHE A 77 13.06 8.32 -11.47
C PHE A 77 14.54 7.94 -11.33
N GLU A 78 14.90 7.00 -10.44
CA GLU A 78 16.30 6.81 -10.04
C GLU A 78 17.20 6.31 -11.18
N HIS A 79 16.81 5.30 -11.97
CA HIS A 79 17.79 4.70 -12.89
C HIS A 79 18.16 5.57 -14.10
N ALA A 80 17.19 6.28 -14.69
CA ALA A 80 17.48 7.13 -15.84
C ALA A 80 18.25 8.40 -15.41
N GLU A 81 17.82 9.07 -14.35
CA GLU A 81 18.47 10.27 -13.84
C GLU A 81 19.84 9.95 -13.20
N GLN A 82 20.00 8.80 -12.53
CA GLN A 82 21.31 8.38 -12.02
C GLN A 82 22.28 8.07 -13.16
N GLU A 83 21.83 7.44 -14.25
CA GLU A 83 22.70 7.19 -15.41
C GLU A 83 23.09 8.49 -16.12
N GLU A 84 22.16 9.45 -16.21
CA GLU A 84 22.45 10.80 -16.72
C GLU A 84 23.45 11.54 -15.82
N LEU A 85 23.19 11.59 -14.51
CA LEU A 85 24.08 12.23 -13.53
C LEU A 85 25.48 11.60 -13.53
N LYS A 86 25.58 10.26 -13.58
CA LYS A 86 26.87 9.56 -13.70
C LYS A 86 27.56 9.91 -15.02
N ALA A 87 26.82 10.01 -16.12
CA ALA A 87 27.39 10.38 -17.42
C ALA A 87 27.95 11.81 -17.39
N ASP A 88 27.25 12.74 -16.74
CA ASP A 88 27.69 14.12 -16.58
C ASP A 88 28.91 14.25 -15.67
N VAL A 89 28.95 13.51 -14.56
CA VAL A 89 30.14 13.46 -13.69
C VAL A 89 31.36 12.93 -14.46
N ARG A 90 31.20 11.86 -15.26
CA ARG A 90 32.27 11.35 -16.14
C ARG A 90 32.71 12.39 -17.18
N ARG A 91 31.77 13.16 -17.73
CA ARG A 91 32.07 14.22 -18.70
C ARG A 91 32.84 15.37 -18.06
N MET A 92 32.41 15.85 -16.89
CA MET A 92 33.11 16.89 -16.13
C MET A 92 34.54 16.45 -15.78
N ARG A 93 34.71 15.20 -15.36
CA ARG A 93 36.03 14.60 -15.08
C ARG A 93 36.94 14.66 -16.30
N ALA A 94 36.47 14.23 -17.47
CA ALA A 94 37.27 14.25 -18.70
C ALA A 94 37.73 15.67 -19.10
N LEU A 95 36.85 16.67 -18.93
CA LEU A 95 37.20 18.07 -19.17
C LEU A 95 38.27 18.58 -18.18
N LEU A 96 38.16 18.19 -16.91
CA LEU A 96 39.16 18.52 -15.90
C LEU A 96 40.51 17.87 -16.21
N GLU A 97 40.52 16.63 -16.67
CA GLU A 97 41.74 15.92 -17.08
C GLU A 97 42.42 16.60 -18.27
N GLU A 98 41.64 17.06 -19.25
CA GLU A 98 42.16 17.84 -20.38
C GLU A 98 42.75 19.17 -19.92
N LEU A 99 42.04 19.93 -19.07
CA LEU A 99 42.54 21.21 -18.54
C LEU A 99 43.78 21.02 -17.68
N ALA A 100 43.83 19.98 -16.85
CA ALA A 100 44.96 19.65 -16.00
C ALA A 100 46.20 19.29 -16.84
N ALA A 101 46.04 18.49 -17.90
CA ALA A 101 47.11 18.16 -18.83
C ALA A 101 47.68 19.40 -19.53
N ARG A 102 46.81 20.31 -19.98
CA ARG A 102 47.24 21.58 -20.61
C ARG A 102 48.05 22.47 -19.66
N HIS A 103 47.79 22.42 -18.36
CA HIS A 103 48.44 23.26 -17.35
C HIS A 103 49.53 22.55 -16.55
N GLY A 104 49.84 21.29 -16.87
CA GLY A 104 50.84 20.49 -16.13
C GLY A 104 50.45 20.15 -14.69
N ILE A 105 49.15 20.11 -14.38
CA ILE A 105 48.61 19.81 -13.05
C ILE A 105 48.30 18.31 -12.96
N VAL A 106 48.70 17.65 -11.88
CA VAL A 106 48.41 16.23 -11.63
C VAL A 106 47.11 16.11 -10.83
N LEU A 107 46.12 15.39 -11.37
CA LEU A 107 44.85 15.13 -10.68
C LEU A 107 44.96 13.92 -9.72
N PRO A 108 44.20 13.91 -8.61
CA PRO A 108 44.08 12.74 -7.74
C PRO A 108 43.52 11.53 -8.50
N ALA A 109 44.01 10.33 -8.17
CA ALA A 109 43.50 9.08 -8.70
C ALA A 109 41.99 8.94 -8.44
N GLU A 110 41.29 8.28 -9.36
CA GLU A 110 39.87 8.00 -9.19
C GLU A 110 39.64 7.15 -7.92
N PRO A 111 38.70 7.53 -7.05
CA PRO A 111 38.38 6.70 -5.90
C PRO A 111 37.84 5.35 -6.37
N ALA A 112 38.22 4.27 -5.69
CA ALA A 112 37.69 2.95 -5.98
C ALA A 112 36.15 2.96 -5.93
N PRO A 113 35.47 2.19 -6.80
CA PRO A 113 34.02 2.14 -6.81
C PRO A 113 33.51 1.79 -5.40
N SER A 114 32.59 2.61 -4.89
CA SER A 114 31.97 2.38 -3.59
C SER A 114 31.31 1.00 -3.61
N PRO A 115 31.55 0.13 -2.61
CA PRO A 115 30.91 -1.17 -2.56
C PRO A 115 29.40 -0.96 -2.62
N ALA A 116 28.74 -1.71 -3.52
CA ALA A 116 27.29 -1.63 -3.66
C ALA A 116 26.65 -1.82 -2.28
N PRO A 117 25.67 -0.97 -1.90
CA PRO A 117 24.99 -1.11 -0.62
C PRO A 117 24.47 -2.54 -0.49
N PRO A 118 24.61 -3.18 0.69
CA PRO A 118 24.14 -4.55 0.87
C PRO A 118 22.66 -4.58 0.52
N ARG A 119 22.30 -5.38 -0.49
CA ARG A 119 20.89 -5.64 -0.84
C ARG A 119 20.16 -5.95 0.45
N ALA A 120 19.29 -5.05 0.88
CA ALA A 120 18.57 -5.17 2.13
C ALA A 120 17.93 -6.56 2.17
N ALA A 121 18.52 -7.46 2.94
CA ALA A 121 17.98 -8.79 3.14
C ALA A 121 16.59 -8.58 3.71
N ALA A 122 15.59 -9.06 2.96
CA ALA A 122 14.19 -9.06 3.34
C ALA A 122 14.08 -9.27 4.85
N ARG A 123 13.58 -8.25 5.55
CA ARG A 123 13.38 -8.22 7.00
C ARG A 123 12.25 -9.19 7.37
N ARG A 124 12.50 -10.49 7.17
CA ARG A 124 11.62 -11.60 7.49
C ARG A 124 12.07 -12.19 8.82
N GLY A 125 11.28 -11.93 9.85
CA GLY A 125 11.17 -12.80 11.02
C GLY A 125 12.17 -12.57 12.14
N ARG A 126 11.83 -11.70 13.10
CA ARG A 126 12.01 -11.99 14.53
C ARG A 126 11.32 -10.93 15.37
N GLY A 127 10.22 -11.31 16.00
CA GLY A 127 9.49 -10.43 16.92
C GLY A 127 8.26 -11.07 17.52
N ARG A 128 8.38 -12.29 18.07
CA ARG A 128 7.40 -12.78 19.06
C ARG A 128 7.93 -13.97 19.87
N ARG A 129 8.72 -13.65 20.88
CA ARG A 129 8.76 -14.37 22.16
C ARG A 129 8.90 -13.32 23.24
N LEU A 130 8.13 -13.51 24.32
CA LEU A 130 8.16 -12.93 25.66
C LEU A 130 6.79 -12.36 26.04
N GLY A 131 6.24 -12.93 27.12
CA GLY A 131 4.91 -12.69 27.67
C GLY A 131 4.21 -14.02 27.91
#